data_AF-A0A2P4WZB2-F1
#
_entry.id   AF-A0A2P4WZB2-F1
#
_cell.length_a   1.000
_cell.length_b   1.000
_cell.length_c   1.000
_cell.angle_alpha   90.00
_cell.angle_beta   90.00
_cell.angle_gamma   90.00
#
_symmetry.space_group_name_H-M   'P 1'
#
loop_
_entity.id
_entity.type
_entity.pdbx_description
1 polymer ?
#
loop_
_entity_poly.entity_id
_entity_poly.type
_entity_poly.pdbx_seq_one_letter_code
_entity_poly.pdbx_strand_id
1 'polypeptide(L)'
;MPSTSRTSKHRTYTILEKRKAHVLALDIDWIRQSDAIFDFKGMQTSKTLKCQGRKEMVPFAHGLLTFMKDMRRDEETLCTTMMLEYIKTNHRCWYNNYVTDK
;
A
#
# COMPACT_ATOMS: atom_id res chain seq x y z
N MET A 1 17.28 -14.25 36.50
CA MET A 1 16.46 -13.66 35.42
C MET A 1 16.64 -14.52 34.17
N PRO A 2 15.61 -15.22 33.66
CA PRO A 2 15.80 -16.06 32.48
C PRO A 2 15.93 -15.16 31.25
N SER A 3 17.00 -15.33 30.48
CA SER A 3 17.21 -14.67 29.20
C SER A 3 16.33 -15.34 28.14
N THR A 4 15.46 -14.57 27.50
CA THR A 4 14.66 -15.07 26.38
C THR A 4 15.53 -15.12 25.13
N SER A 5 15.87 -16.33 24.68
CA SER A 5 16.54 -16.55 23.40
C SER A 5 15.55 -16.30 22.25
N ARG A 6 15.96 -15.44 21.30
CA ARG A 6 15.19 -15.11 20.10
C ARG A 6 15.20 -16.32 19.16
N THR A 7 14.08 -17.03 19.05
CA THR A 7 13.96 -18.14 18.10
C THR A 7 13.90 -17.61 16.66
N SER A 8 14.88 -17.99 15.85
CA SER A 8 14.86 -17.73 14.41
C SER A 8 13.86 -18.67 13.75
N LYS A 9 12.77 -18.12 13.21
CA LYS A 9 11.78 -18.90 12.47
C LYS A 9 12.38 -19.30 11.11
N HIS A 10 12.84 -20.54 10.97
CA HIS A 10 13.21 -21.09 9.67
C HIS A 10 11.94 -21.23 8.81
N ARG A 11 11.74 -20.29 7.89
CA ARG A 11 10.68 -20.36 6.88
C ARG A 11 11.21 -21.09 5.64
N THR A 12 11.19 -22.42 5.65
CA THR A 12 11.52 -23.22 4.46
C THR A 12 10.29 -23.30 3.56
N TYR A 13 10.12 -22.31 2.68
CA TYR A 13 9.18 -22.43 1.57
C TYR A 13 9.86 -23.12 0.41
N THR A 14 9.20 -24.14 -0.12
CA THR A 14 9.58 -24.79 -1.38
C THR A 14 9.38 -23.83 -2.55
N ILE A 15 10.12 -24.05 -3.64
CA ILE A 15 10.01 -23.23 -4.86
C ILE A 15 8.56 -23.21 -5.38
N LEU A 16 7.83 -24.31 -5.21
CA LEU A 16 6.42 -24.42 -5.60
C LEU A 16 5.52 -23.54 -4.73
N GLU A 17 5.74 -23.50 -3.42
CA GLU A 17 5.00 -22.63 -2.51
C GLU A 17 5.29 -21.16 -2.77
N LYS A 18 6.55 -20.82 -3.07
CA LYS A 18 6.90 -19.47 -3.52
C LYS A 18 6.20 -19.12 -4.81
N ARG A 19 6.16 -20.04 -5.79
CA ARG A 19 5.45 -19.83 -7.07
C ARG A 19 3.94 -19.72 -6.91
N LYS A 20 3.33 -20.54 -6.05
CA LYS A 20 1.90 -20.45 -5.73
C LYS A 20 1.56 -19.17 -4.98
N ALA A 21 2.36 -18.80 -3.98
CA ALA A 21 2.20 -17.52 -3.27
C ALA A 21 2.44 -16.33 -4.21
N HIS A 22 3.37 -16.43 -5.15
CA HIS A 22 3.60 -15.43 -6.19
C HIS A 22 2.37 -15.31 -7.11
N VAL A 23 1.86 -16.43 -7.64
CA VAL A 23 0.64 -16.45 -8.47
C VAL A 23 -0.60 -15.97 -7.71
N LEU A 24 -0.75 -16.33 -6.44
CA LEU A 24 -1.86 -15.89 -5.58
C LEU A 24 -1.71 -14.43 -5.12
N ALA A 25 -0.49 -13.93 -4.97
CA ALA A 25 -0.22 -12.53 -4.67
C ALA A 25 -0.29 -11.66 -5.94
N LEU A 26 -0.07 -12.23 -7.13
CA LEU A 26 -0.21 -11.57 -8.43
C LEU A 26 -1.60 -11.80 -9.02
N ASP A 27 -2.62 -11.33 -8.31
CA ASP A 27 -3.60 -10.47 -8.98
C ASP A 27 -3.02 -9.06 -9.11
N ILE A 28 -1.81 -8.99 -9.68
CA ILE A 28 -1.01 -7.79 -9.77
C ILE A 28 -1.15 -7.38 -11.22
N ASP A 29 -1.81 -6.25 -11.41
CA ASP A 29 -2.11 -5.57 -12.67
C ASP A 29 -0.98 -5.63 -13.71
N TRP A 30 0.29 -5.74 -13.26
CA TRP A 30 1.45 -6.00 -14.09
C TRP A 30 1.33 -7.23 -15.00
N ILE A 31 0.91 -8.40 -14.48
CA ILE A 31 0.79 -9.62 -15.32
C ILE A 31 -0.34 -9.45 -16.34
N ARG A 32 -1.44 -8.77 -15.95
CA ARG A 32 -2.54 -8.48 -16.87
C ARG A 32 -2.14 -7.48 -17.97
N GLN A 33 -1.14 -6.64 -17.72
CA GLN A 33 -0.66 -5.63 -18.65
C GLN A 33 0.68 -5.98 -19.30
N SER A 34 1.22 -7.17 -19.03
CA SER A 34 2.58 -7.55 -19.47
C SER A 34 2.71 -7.46 -20.98
N ASP A 35 1.71 -7.95 -21.71
CA ASP A 35 1.74 -7.99 -23.17
C ASP A 35 1.73 -6.57 -23.74
N ALA A 36 0.90 -5.68 -23.18
CA ALA A 36 0.87 -4.26 -23.56
C ALA A 36 2.18 -3.51 -23.23
N ILE A 37 2.90 -3.94 -22.19
CA ILE A 37 4.22 -3.40 -21.83
C ILE A 37 5.28 -3.88 -22.80
N PHE A 38 5.30 -5.18 -23.11
CA PHE A 38 6.29 -5.76 -24.04
C PHE A 38 6.06 -5.32 -25.49
N ASP A 39 4.80 -5.10 -25.88
CA ASP A 39 4.43 -4.63 -27.23
C ASP A 39 4.47 -3.10 -27.38
N PHE A 40 4.87 -2.35 -26.33
CA PHE A 40 4.93 -0.89 -26.39
C PHE A 40 6.03 -0.40 -27.34
N LYS A 41 5.62 0.20 -28.46
CA LYS A 41 6.53 0.77 -29.48
C LYS A 41 6.74 2.29 -29.37
N GLY A 42 6.39 2.89 -28.24
CA GLY A 42 6.57 4.34 -28.02
C GLY A 42 7.98 4.71 -27.54
N MET A 43 8.22 6.01 -27.35
CA MET A 43 9.49 6.52 -26.81
C MET A 43 9.72 5.98 -25.39
N GLN A 44 10.88 5.39 -25.11
CA GLN A 44 11.22 4.81 -23.78
C GLN A 44 11.23 5.84 -22.64
N THR A 45 11.30 7.15 -22.96
CA THR A 45 11.17 8.25 -21.99
C THR A 45 9.72 8.61 -21.67
N SER A 46 8.74 7.99 -22.33
CA SER A 46 7.32 8.11 -21.99
C SER A 46 7.10 7.52 -20.60
N LYS A 47 6.79 8.38 -19.62
CA LYS A 47 6.73 8.03 -18.21
C LYS A 47 5.64 7.01 -17.86
N THR A 48 4.71 6.72 -18.77
CA THR A 48 3.55 5.83 -18.54
C THR A 48 2.91 5.34 -19.85
N LEU A 49 2.29 4.16 -19.80
CA LEU A 49 1.29 3.65 -20.76
C LEU A 49 -0.05 4.42 -20.62
N LYS A 50 -0.02 5.75 -20.73
CA LYS A 50 -1.16 6.73 -20.72
C LYS A 50 -2.30 6.62 -19.68
N CYS A 51 -2.45 5.55 -18.90
CA CYS A 51 -3.58 5.29 -18.01
C CYS A 51 -3.17 4.46 -16.78
N GLN A 52 -2.07 4.81 -16.10
CA GLN A 52 -1.75 4.26 -14.78
C GLN A 52 -1.70 5.34 -13.71
N GLY A 53 -2.62 6.30 -13.78
CA GLY A 53 -3.01 7.05 -12.59
C GLY A 53 -3.76 6.09 -11.70
N ARG A 54 -3.07 5.50 -10.71
CA ARG A 54 -3.73 4.71 -9.66
C ARG A 54 -4.91 5.53 -9.15
N LYS A 55 -6.11 4.96 -9.11
CA LYS A 55 -7.30 5.61 -8.51
C LYS A 55 -6.84 6.11 -7.14
N GLU A 56 -6.95 7.42 -6.86
CA GLU A 56 -6.55 7.95 -5.57
C GLU A 56 -7.29 7.15 -4.51
N MET A 57 -6.56 6.29 -3.79
CA MET A 57 -7.19 5.43 -2.79
C MET A 57 -7.77 6.29 -1.67
N VAL A 58 -7.23 7.49 -1.47
CA VAL A 58 -7.60 8.39 -0.39
C VAL A 58 -7.84 9.80 -0.96
N PRO A 59 -9.09 10.20 -1.20
CA PRO A 59 -9.43 11.48 -1.83
C PRO A 59 -9.12 12.72 -0.95
N PHE A 60 -8.57 12.50 0.25
CA PHE A 60 -8.21 13.54 1.22
C PHE A 60 -6.74 13.45 1.66
N ALA A 61 -5.88 12.88 0.81
CA ALA A 61 -4.45 12.69 1.12
C ALA A 61 -3.77 13.99 1.57
N HIS A 62 -4.12 15.14 0.97
CA HIS A 62 -3.58 16.44 1.39
C HIS A 62 -3.98 16.84 2.81
N GLY A 63 -5.24 16.63 3.22
CA GLY A 63 -5.69 16.95 4.58
C GLY A 63 -4.97 16.11 5.62
N LEU A 64 -4.83 14.80 5.36
CA LEU A 64 -4.06 13.90 6.22
C LEU A 64 -2.58 14.31 6.29
N LEU A 65 -1.96 14.68 5.17
CA LEU A 65 -0.57 15.12 5.13
C LEU A 65 -0.33 16.42 5.92
N THR A 66 -1.28 17.35 5.88
CA THR A 66 -1.22 18.58 6.70
C THR A 66 -1.26 18.23 8.18
N PHE A 67 -2.22 17.41 8.61
CA PHE A 67 -2.28 16.90 9.99
C PHE A 67 -0.96 16.25 10.42
N MET A 68 -0.39 15.37 9.59
CA MET A 68 0.90 14.72 9.88
C MET A 68 2.07 15.70 9.98
N LYS A 69 2.04 16.82 9.26
CA LYS A 69 3.06 17.87 9.32
C LYS A 69 2.89 18.73 10.56
N ASP A 70 1.66 19.03 10.95
CA ASP A 70 1.36 19.82 12.14
C ASP A 70 1.78 19.07 13.41
N MET A 71 1.45 17.78 13.51
CA MET A 71 1.95 16.91 14.59
C MET A 71 3.48 16.93 14.73
N ARG A 72 4.20 16.93 13.60
CA ARG A 72 5.67 17.02 13.60
C ARG A 72 6.18 18.42 13.99
N ARG A 73 5.45 19.48 13.65
CA ARG A 73 5.80 20.86 14.04
C ARG A 73 5.66 21.05 15.55
N ASP A 74 4.69 20.39 16.15
CA ASP A 74 4.42 20.42 17.59
C ASP A 74 5.27 19.39 18.38
N GLU A 75 6.27 18.77 17.73
CA GLU A 75 7.16 17.74 18.29
C GLU A 75 6.44 16.49 18.85
N GLU A 76 5.19 16.26 18.44
CA GLU A 76 4.41 15.10 18.86
C GLU A 76 4.76 13.85 18.02
N THR A 77 4.74 12.69 18.67
CA THR A 77 4.99 11.40 17.99
C THR A 77 3.78 10.96 17.17
N LEU A 78 3.92 11.05 15.85
CA LEU A 78 2.87 10.65 14.92
C LEU A 78 2.74 9.12 14.83
N CYS A 79 1.68 8.58 15.41
CA CYS A 79 1.34 7.16 15.33
C CYS A 79 0.28 6.85 14.26
N THR A 80 0.27 5.63 13.74
CA THR A 80 -0.75 5.16 12.78
C THR A 80 -2.17 5.24 13.37
N THR A 81 -2.31 5.05 14.68
CA THR A 81 -3.59 5.20 15.40
C THR A 81 -4.16 6.61 15.25
N MET A 82 -3.32 7.64 15.38
CA MET A 82 -3.71 9.05 15.24
C MET A 82 -4.14 9.36 13.80
N MET A 83 -3.43 8.81 12.81
CA MET A 83 -3.84 8.93 11.40
C MET A 83 -5.21 8.27 11.17
N LEU A 84 -5.45 7.09 11.74
CA LEU A 84 -6.74 6.40 11.62
C LEU A 84 -7.86 7.16 12.34
N GLU A 85 -7.59 7.77 13.50
CA GLU A 85 -8.53 8.60 14.22
C GLU A 85 -8.89 9.87 13.45
N TYR A 86 -7.91 10.53 12.84
CA TYR A 86 -8.14 11.66 11.94
C TYR A 86 -9.09 11.26 10.80
N ILE A 87 -8.85 10.11 10.16
CA ILE A 87 -9.68 9.60 9.07
C ILE A 87 -11.10 9.27 9.56
N LYS A 88 -11.22 8.57 10.70
CA LYS A 88 -12.53 8.22 11.28
C LYS A 88 -13.34 9.46 11.67
N THR A 89 -12.68 10.51 12.14
CA THR A 89 -13.31 11.73 12.61
C THR A 89 -13.74 12.62 11.44
N ASN A 90 -12.85 12.86 10.48
CA ASN A 90 -13.07 13.84 9.40
C ASN A 90 -13.64 13.23 8.12
N HIS A 91 -13.44 11.93 7.89
CA HIS A 91 -13.81 11.23 6.65
C HIS A 91 -14.60 9.94 6.93
N ARG A 92 -15.49 9.97 7.92
CA ARG A 92 -16.27 8.82 8.40
C ARG A 92 -17.06 8.10 7.31
N CYS A 93 -17.74 8.83 6.42
CA CYS A 93 -18.52 8.24 5.33
C CYS A 93 -17.63 7.44 4.37
N TRP A 94 -16.48 8.02 4.00
CA TRP A 94 -15.50 7.33 3.16
C TRP A 94 -14.92 6.11 3.87
N TYR A 95 -14.55 6.24 5.16
CA TYR A 95 -14.02 5.13 5.96
C TYR A 95 -14.99 3.97 6.05
N ASN A 96 -16.27 4.25 6.31
CA ASN A 96 -17.31 3.23 6.39
C ASN A 96 -17.46 2.50 5.06
N ASN A 97 -17.55 3.22 3.94
CA ASN A 97 -17.64 2.63 2.61
C ASN A 97 -16.42 1.75 2.32
N TYR A 98 -15.21 2.23 2.64
CA TYR A 98 -13.96 1.49 2.43
C TYR A 98 -13.89 0.18 3.25
N VAL A 99 -14.42 0.18 4.48
CA VAL A 99 -14.42 -1.03 5.33
C VAL A 99 -15.50 -2.03 4.90
N THR A 100 -16.62 -1.56 4.33
CA THR A 100 -17.73 -2.40 3.88
C THR A 100 -17.54 -2.99 2.49
N ASP A 101 -16.76 -2.34 1.62
CA ASP A 101 -16.52 -2.74 0.22
C ASP A 101 -15.47 -3.86 0.09
N LYS A 102 -15.59 -4.91 0.93
CA LYS A 102 -14.68 -6.06 0.98
C LYS A 102 -15.00 -7.15 -0.02
#